data_AF-A0A6C0H028-F1
#
_entry.id   AF-A0A6C0H028-F1
#
_cell.length_a   1.000
_cell.length_b   1.000
_cell.length_c   1.000
_cell.angle_alpha   90.00
_cell.angle_beta   90.00
_cell.angle_gamma   90.00
#
_symmetry.space_group_name_H-M   'P 1'
#
loop_
_entity.id
_entity.type
_entity.pdbx_description
1 polymer ?
#
loop_
_entity_poly.entity_id
_entity_poly.type
_entity_poly.pdbx_seq_one_letter_code
_entity_poly.pdbx_strand_id
1 'polypeptide(L)'
;MNLKLFFIFSITLIVLDFIWLIYFSKEIGNVITKIQKSPMKIYPIAAILAYLIMCISYYYISFENDQPNYLKGALLGLAIYGTYEFTNYATFKDWDLSVLIKDISWGVFLSVASLFISSKLNNLI
;
A
#
# COMPACT_ATOMS: atom_id res chain seq x y z
N MET A 1 -12.41 -15.90 8.86
CA MET A 1 -11.91 -14.53 9.07
C MET A 1 -12.03 -14.18 10.53
N ASN A 2 -10.90 -14.10 11.22
CA ASN A 2 -10.78 -13.50 12.53
C ASN A 2 -10.90 -11.97 12.42
N LEU A 3 -12.04 -11.45 12.86
CA LEU A 3 -12.36 -10.03 12.75
C LEU A 3 -11.39 -9.15 13.55
N LYS A 4 -10.95 -9.61 14.72
CA LYS A 4 -9.98 -8.88 15.55
C LYS A 4 -8.67 -8.68 14.78
N LEU A 5 -8.11 -9.76 14.26
CA LEU A 5 -6.87 -9.71 13.47
C LEU A 5 -7.04 -8.85 12.21
N PHE A 6 -8.16 -8.98 11.50
CA PHE A 6 -8.47 -8.16 10.32
C PHE A 6 -8.42 -6.66 10.63
N PHE A 7 -9.06 -6.21 11.71
CA PHE A 7 -9.04 -4.79 12.10
C PHE A 7 -7.66 -4.34 12.58
N ILE A 8 -6.94 -5.15 13.37
CA ILE A 8 -5.57 -4.84 13.79
C ILE A 8 -4.66 -4.66 12.57
N PHE A 9 -4.72 -5.59 11.61
CA PHE A 9 -3.97 -5.51 10.37
C PHE A 9 -4.33 -4.26 9.55
N SER A 10 -5.62 -4.01 9.33
CA SER A 10 -6.09 -2.89 8.51
C SER A 10 -5.66 -1.54 9.09
N ILE A 11 -5.80 -1.37 10.42
CA ILE A 11 -5.35 -0.16 11.12
C ILE A 11 -3.83 -0.02 11.03
N THR A 12 -3.09 -1.12 11.24
CA THR A 12 -1.62 -1.12 11.15
C THR A 12 -1.15 -0.66 9.77
N LEU A 13 -1.71 -1.25 8.71
CA LEU A 13 -1.38 -0.91 7.33
C LEU A 13 -1.67 0.56 7.02
N ILE A 14 -2.87 1.04 7.36
CA ILE A 14 -3.27 2.43 7.10
C ILE A 14 -2.40 3.42 7.87
N VAL A 15 -2.09 3.15 9.14
CA VAL A 15 -1.26 4.05 9.95
C VAL A 15 0.17 4.12 9.41
N LEU A 16 0.78 2.98 9.09
CA LEU A 16 2.13 2.95 8.53
C LEU A 16 2.18 3.68 7.18
N ASP A 17 1.20 3.43 6.31
CA ASP A 17 1.16 4.04 4.99
C ASP A 17 0.85 5.54 5.06
N PHE A 18 0.01 5.97 6.01
CA PHE A 18 -0.24 7.39 6.22
C PHE A 18 1.04 8.15 6.59
N ILE A 19 1.93 7.54 7.38
CA ILE A 19 3.25 8.12 7.69
C ILE A 19 4.06 8.30 6.40
N TRP A 20 4.08 7.30 5.51
CA TRP A 20 4.75 7.40 4.22
C TRP A 20 4.16 8.51 3.35
N LEU A 21 2.83 8.57 3.24
CA LEU A 21 2.14 9.58 2.44
C LEU A 21 2.44 11.01 2.86
N ILE A 22 2.69 11.29 4.15
CA ILE A 22 3.10 12.63 4.60
C ILE A 22 4.36 13.11 3.86
N TYR A 23 5.32 12.21 3.63
CA TYR A 23 6.57 12.55 2.95
C TYR A 23 6.45 12.39 1.43
N PHE A 24 5.82 11.32 0.98
CA PHE A 24 5.76 10.93 -0.43
C PHE A 24 4.79 11.78 -1.25
N SER A 25 3.70 12.27 -0.65
CA SER A 25 2.67 13.08 -1.33
C SER A 25 3.23 14.33 -2.03
N LYS A 26 4.30 14.92 -1.49
CA LYS A 26 4.98 16.07 -2.12
C LYS A 26 5.72 15.68 -3.39
N GLU A 27 6.42 14.54 -3.37
CA GLU A 27 7.20 14.05 -4.52
C GLU A 27 6.26 13.66 -5.66
N ILE A 28 5.26 12.82 -5.37
CA ILE A 28 4.25 12.41 -6.37
C ILE A 28 3.42 13.59 -6.87
N GLY A 29 3.07 14.54 -6.00
CA GLY A 29 2.32 15.74 -6.38
C GLY A 29 3.05 16.61 -7.41
N ASN A 30 4.38 16.70 -7.30
CA ASN A 30 5.21 17.40 -8.28
C ASN A 30 5.23 16.67 -9.63
N VAL A 31 5.37 15.33 -9.61
CA VAL A 31 5.34 14.49 -10.83
C VAL A 31 3.99 14.63 -11.53
N ILE A 32 2.89 14.48 -10.80
CA ILE A 32 1.53 14.63 -11.33
C ILE A 32 1.34 16.03 -11.92
N THR A 33 1.70 17.09 -11.19
CA THR A 33 1.57 18.47 -11.68
C THR A 33 2.39 18.72 -12.95
N LYS A 34 3.60 18.13 -13.05
CA LYS A 34 4.42 18.19 -14.27
C LYS A 34 3.73 17.53 -15.46
N ILE A 35 3.09 16.39 -15.26
CA ILE A 35 2.38 15.62 -16.30
C ILE A 35 1.10 16.35 -16.75
N GLN A 36 0.19 16.66 -15.84
CA GLN A 36 -1.15 17.16 -16.18
C GLN A 36 -1.27 18.70 -16.27
N LYS A 37 -0.19 19.44 -15.96
CA LYS A 37 -0.14 20.91 -15.93
C LYS A 37 -1.18 21.57 -15.00
N SER A 38 -1.59 20.85 -13.96
CA SER A 38 -2.51 21.33 -12.93
C SER A 38 -2.24 20.63 -11.59
N PRO A 39 -2.61 21.23 -10.44
CA PRO A 39 -2.35 20.64 -9.14
C PRO A 39 -2.99 19.25 -8.99
N MET A 40 -2.30 18.35 -8.29
CA MET A 40 -2.83 17.04 -7.96
C MET A 40 -4.13 17.18 -7.15
N LYS A 41 -5.18 16.45 -7.56
CA LYS A 41 -6.45 16.38 -6.87
C LYS A 41 -6.68 14.97 -6.33
N ILE A 42 -6.96 14.87 -5.04
CA ILE A 42 -7.27 13.60 -4.39
C ILE A 42 -8.79 13.40 -4.40
N TYR A 43 -9.22 12.17 -4.72
CA TYR A 43 -10.61 11.74 -4.67
C TYR A 43 -10.80 10.80 -3.47
N PRO A 44 -11.33 11.27 -2.33
CA PRO A 44 -11.32 10.50 -1.08
C PRO A 44 -12.06 9.16 -1.17
N ILE A 45 -13.19 9.12 -1.90
CA ILE A 45 -13.97 7.89 -2.06
C ILE A 45 -13.15 6.81 -2.78
N ALA A 46 -12.42 7.18 -3.85
CA ALA A 46 -11.58 6.25 -4.59
C ALA A 46 -10.42 5.74 -3.71
N ALA A 47 -9.81 6.63 -2.92
CA ALA A 47 -8.75 6.25 -1.97
C ALA A 47 -9.27 5.27 -0.91
N ILE A 48 -10.43 5.54 -0.30
CA ILE A 48 -11.05 4.65 0.68
C ILE A 48 -11.33 3.27 0.08
N LEU A 49 -11.88 3.23 -1.14
CA LEU A 49 -12.16 1.97 -1.84
C LEU A 49 -10.87 1.20 -2.15
N ALA A 50 -9.79 1.88 -2.54
CA ALA A 50 -8.49 1.26 -2.77
C ALA A 50 -7.95 0.61 -1.49
N TYR A 51 -7.93 1.33 -0.36
CA TYR A 51 -7.51 0.77 0.93
C TYR A 51 -8.40 -0.37 1.40
N LEU A 52 -9.72 -0.26 1.20
CA LEU A 52 -10.66 -1.33 1.56
C LEU A 52 -10.34 -2.62 0.79
N ILE A 53 -10.17 -2.52 -0.53
CA ILE A 53 -9.80 -3.65 -1.38
C ILE A 53 -8.45 -4.22 -0.95
N MET A 54 -7.45 -3.36 -0.72
CA MET A 54 -6.13 -3.80 -0.24
C MET A 54 -6.25 -4.57 1.08
N CYS A 55 -6.94 -4.04 2.08
CA CYS A 55 -7.08 -4.68 3.39
C CYS A 55 -7.73 -6.06 3.27
N ILE A 56 -8.80 -6.17 2.46
CA ILE A 56 -9.47 -7.44 2.19
C ILE A 56 -8.52 -8.41 1.48
N SER A 57 -7.89 -7.99 0.39
CA SER A 57 -6.97 -8.83 -0.40
C SER A 57 -5.80 -9.33 0.44
N TYR A 58 -5.14 -8.45 1.19
CA TYR A 58 -4.05 -8.86 2.08
C TYR A 58 -4.51 -9.85 3.13
N TYR A 59 -5.65 -9.59 3.77
CA TYR A 59 -6.14 -10.50 4.81
C TYR A 59 -6.38 -11.91 4.27
N TYR A 60 -7.10 -12.04 3.15
CA TYR A 60 -7.46 -13.35 2.59
C TYR A 60 -6.31 -14.08 1.92
N ILE A 61 -5.32 -13.37 1.37
CA ILE A 61 -4.21 -13.99 0.63
C ILE A 61 -3.01 -14.23 1.54
N SER A 62 -2.76 -13.33 2.50
CA SER A 62 -1.51 -13.29 3.26
C SER A 62 -1.65 -13.85 4.68
N PHE A 63 -2.85 -14.23 5.13
CA PHE A 63 -3.04 -14.99 6.36
C PHE A 63 -3.60 -16.38 6.06
N GLU A 64 -2.97 -17.41 6.64
CA GLU A 64 -3.39 -18.80 6.57
C GLU A 64 -3.66 -19.29 7.99
N ASN A 65 -4.91 -19.65 8.30
CA ASN A 65 -5.34 -20.00 9.68
C ASN A 65 -4.90 -18.94 10.71
N ASP A 66 -5.11 -17.65 10.37
CA ASP A 66 -4.69 -16.49 11.16
C ASP A 66 -3.18 -16.34 11.40
N GLN A 67 -2.33 -17.14 10.73
CA GLN A 67 -0.89 -16.98 10.73
C GLN A 67 -0.41 -16.22 9.48
N PRO A 68 0.53 -15.27 9.63
CA PRO A 68 1.00 -14.47 8.50
C PRO A 68 1.89 -15.32 7.58
N ASN A 69 1.59 -15.30 6.28
CA ASN A 69 2.47 -15.78 5.22
C ASN A 69 3.19 -14.59 4.58
N TYR A 70 4.41 -14.32 5.06
CA TYR A 70 5.18 -13.16 4.63
C TYR A 70 5.54 -13.17 3.14
N LEU A 71 5.74 -14.36 2.55
CA LEU A 71 6.03 -14.46 1.12
C LEU A 71 4.81 -14.05 0.29
N LYS A 72 3.62 -14.55 0.63
CA LYS A 72 2.38 -14.14 -0.03
C LYS A 72 2.10 -12.65 0.18
N GLY A 73 2.38 -12.12 1.38
CA GLY A 73 2.31 -10.69 1.67
C GLY A 73 3.23 -9.84 0.80
N ALA A 74 4.51 -10.21 0.72
CA ALA A 74 5.51 -9.52 -0.09
C ALA A 74 5.16 -9.56 -1.58
N LEU A 75 4.74 -10.71 -2.10
CA LEU A 75 4.33 -10.88 -3.49
C LEU A 75 3.06 -10.09 -3.81
N LEU A 76 2.09 -10.05 -2.91
CA LEU A 76 0.89 -9.24 -3.08
C LEU A 76 1.19 -7.74 -3.03
N GLY A 77 2.11 -7.31 -2.16
CA GLY A 77 2.63 -5.94 -2.15
C GLY A 77 3.30 -5.57 -3.45
N LEU A 78 4.20 -6.43 -3.94
CA LEU A 78 4.84 -6.24 -5.23
C LEU A 78 3.80 -6.19 -6.36
N ALA A 79 2.78 -7.04 -6.32
CA ALA A 79 1.74 -7.06 -7.34
C ALA A 79 0.91 -5.78 -7.36
N ILE A 80 0.45 -5.30 -6.20
CA ILE A 80 -0.40 -4.09 -6.09
C ILE A 80 0.40 -2.85 -6.52
N TYR A 81 1.52 -2.60 -5.85
CA TYR A 81 2.31 -1.38 -6.06
C TYR A 81 3.06 -1.43 -7.40
N GLY A 82 3.59 -2.59 -7.77
CA GLY A 82 4.23 -2.81 -9.07
C GLY A 82 3.27 -2.61 -10.22
N THR A 83 2.07 -3.21 -10.18
CA THR A 83 1.09 -3.04 -11.26
C THR A 83 0.68 -1.57 -11.39
N TYR A 84 0.42 -0.89 -10.28
CA TYR A 84 0.07 0.54 -10.29
C TYR A 84 1.19 1.39 -10.91
N GLU A 85 2.41 1.29 -10.39
CA GLU A 85 3.53 2.11 -10.83
C GLU A 85 3.96 1.80 -12.27
N PHE A 86 4.04 0.53 -12.67
CA PHE A 86 4.38 0.18 -14.06
C PHE A 86 3.27 0.59 -15.04
N THR A 87 2.00 0.54 -14.64
CA THR A 87 0.89 1.06 -15.47
C THR A 87 1.01 2.56 -15.65
N ASN A 88 1.32 3.30 -14.59
CA ASN A 88 1.57 4.74 -14.68
C ASN A 88 2.78 5.07 -15.54
N TYR A 89 3.90 4.34 -15.38
CA TYR A 89 5.10 4.51 -16.20
C TYR A 89 4.85 4.20 -17.68
N ALA A 90 4.00 3.23 -17.99
CA ALA A 90 3.58 2.92 -19.36
C ALA A 90 2.62 3.98 -19.95
N THR A 91 1.82 4.64 -19.11
CA THR A 91 0.77 5.58 -19.54
C THR A 91 1.28 7.02 -19.64
N PHE A 92 2.11 7.46 -18.70
CA PHE A 92 2.56 8.84 -18.58
C PHE A 92 4.01 9.00 -19.03
N LYS A 93 4.23 9.81 -20.08
CA LYS A 93 5.56 10.09 -20.65
C LYS A 93 6.58 10.62 -19.63
N ASP A 94 6.14 11.43 -18.67
CA ASP A 94 7.00 12.09 -17.69
C ASP A 94 6.92 11.46 -16.29
N TRP A 95 6.48 10.19 -16.18
CA TRP A 95 6.51 9.47 -14.90
C TRP A 95 7.95 9.27 -14.42
N ASP A 96 8.20 9.57 -13.14
CA ASP A 96 9.55 9.54 -12.57
C ASP A 96 9.92 8.10 -12.15
N LEU A 97 11.05 7.60 -12.67
CA LEU A 97 11.56 6.27 -12.33
C LEU A 97 11.95 6.16 -10.84
N SER A 98 12.41 7.25 -10.22
CA SER A 98 12.70 7.30 -8.79
C SER A 98 11.44 7.06 -7.95
N VAL A 99 10.33 7.70 -8.32
CA VAL A 99 9.02 7.53 -7.66
C VAL A 99 8.57 6.08 -7.75
N LEU A 100 8.65 5.48 -8.95
CA LEU A 100 8.34 4.07 -9.19
C LEU A 100 9.11 3.12 -8.28
N ILE A 101 10.43 3.25 -8.23
CA ILE A 101 11.28 2.33 -7.45
C ILE A 101 11.00 2.49 -5.96
N LYS A 102 10.85 3.73 -5.48
CA LYS A 102 10.55 4.02 -4.07
C LYS A 102 9.20 3.45 -3.66
N ASP A 103 8.14 3.68 -4.44
CA ASP A 103 6.79 3.28 -4.06
C ASP A 103 6.61 1.76 -4.11
N ILE A 104 7.21 1.08 -5.09
CA ILE A 104 7.24 -0.40 -5.10
C ILE A 104 7.98 -0.95 -3.88
N SER A 105 9.15 -0.38 -3.56
CA SER A 105 9.96 -0.81 -2.42
C SER A 105 9.20 -0.60 -1.11
N TRP A 106 8.54 0.55 -0.97
CA TRP A 106 7.69 0.86 0.18
C TRP A 106 6.50 -0.11 0.25
N GLY A 107 5.83 -0.39 -0.86
CA GLY A 107 4.70 -1.29 -0.92
C GLY A 107 5.02 -2.68 -0.39
N VAL A 108 6.12 -3.29 -0.88
CA VAL A 108 6.57 -4.61 -0.39
C VAL A 108 6.92 -4.56 1.10
N PHE A 109 7.65 -3.53 1.53
CA PHE A 109 8.03 -3.35 2.93
C PHE A 109 6.80 -3.19 3.83
N LEU A 110 5.86 -2.32 3.45
CA LEU A 110 4.62 -2.04 4.16
C LEU A 110 3.80 -3.31 4.35
N SER A 111 3.67 -4.15 3.30
CA SER A 111 2.92 -5.41 3.39
C SER A 111 3.51 -6.32 4.46
N VAL A 112 4.82 -6.57 4.41
CA VAL A 112 5.50 -7.48 5.36
C VAL A 112 5.50 -6.91 6.77
N ALA A 113 5.79 -5.61 6.92
CA ALA A 113 5.78 -4.93 8.21
C ALA A 113 4.40 -4.95 8.85
N SER A 114 3.34 -4.70 8.08
CA SER A 114 1.96 -4.71 8.58
C SER A 114 1.55 -6.11 9.04
N LEU A 115 1.91 -7.16 8.30
CA LEU A 115 1.68 -8.54 8.72
C LEU A 115 2.41 -8.86 10.02
N PHE A 116 3.71 -8.55 10.10
CA PHE A 116 4.52 -8.81 11.28
C PHE A 116 3.98 -8.11 12.53
N ILE A 117 3.72 -6.80 12.44
CA ILE A 117 3.25 -5.99 13.57
C ILE A 117 1.86 -6.45 14.01
N SER A 118 0.93 -6.66 13.08
CA SER A 118 -0.43 -7.07 13.42
C SER A 118 -0.48 -8.46 14.08
N SER A 119 0.32 -9.42 13.60
CA SER A 119 0.44 -10.73 14.25
C SER A 119 1.04 -10.65 15.65
N LYS A 120 2.02 -9.77 15.87
CA LYS A 120 2.58 -9.54 17.22
C LYS A 120 1.55 -8.92 18.16
N LEU A 121 0.84 -7.88 17.70
CA LEU A 121 -0.19 -7.21 18.49
C LEU A 121 -1.37 -8.14 18.83
N ASN A 122 -1.79 -8.97 17.88
CA ASN A 122 -2.89 -9.91 18.10
C ASN A 122 -2.59 -10.99 19.15
N ASN A 123 -1.32 -11.30 19.40
CA ASN A 123 -0.90 -12.24 20.44
C ASN A 123 -0.72 -11.59 21.82
N LEU A 124 -0.59 -10.26 21.87
CA LEU A 124 -0.38 -9.49 23.12
C LEU A 124 -1.68 -9.08 23.80
N ILE A 125 -2.72 -8.85 23.00
CA ILE A 125 -4.07 -8.43 23.42
C ILE A 125 -5.01 -9.60 23.18
#